data_AF-H3S9J6-F1
#
_entry.id   AF-H3S9J6-F1
#
_cell.length_a   1.000
_cell.length_b   1.000
_cell.length_c   1.000
_cell.angle_alpha   90.00
_cell.angle_beta   90.00
_cell.angle_gamma   90.00
#
_symmetry.space_group_name_H-M   'P 1'
#
loop_
_entity.id
_entity.type
_entity.pdbx_description
1 polymer ?
#
loop_
_entity_poly.entity_id
_entity_poly.type
_entity_poly.pdbx_seq_one_letter_code
_entity_poly.pdbx_strand_id
1 'polypeptide(L)'
;MMHTEREITARIIRLLRHTPIYDDSYEKMVTQPFQQDYIGDLSPCVRIRDHAYELVMYERGVQMLSKSTKNVDDVIYWILEDTVSTIAHVKLLHKYKADNVNTRLRYTKEIVQELTSMVNQAFHDIGGIYEEWHKAGRRRELESNRPL
;
A
#
# COMPACT_ATOMS: atom_id res chain seq x y z
N MET A 1 7.00 -8.10 -21.81
CA MET A 1 5.55 -8.32 -21.62
C MET A 1 5.20 -7.75 -20.26
N MET A 2 4.12 -6.97 -20.16
CA MET A 2 3.66 -6.41 -18.89
C MET A 2 3.10 -7.52 -18.01
N HIS A 3 3.29 -7.43 -16.69
CA HIS A 3 2.66 -8.35 -15.76
C HIS A 3 1.16 -8.10 -15.70
N THR A 4 0.40 -9.18 -15.64
CA THR A 4 -1.05 -9.09 -15.46
C THR A 4 -1.38 -8.71 -14.01
N GLU A 5 -2.58 -8.17 -13.79
CA GLU A 5 -3.12 -7.93 -12.45
C GLU A 5 -2.94 -9.17 -11.54
N ARG A 6 -3.38 -10.34 -12.03
CA ARG A 6 -3.28 -11.60 -11.30
C ARG A 6 -1.85 -11.95 -10.89
N GLU A 7 -0.87 -11.70 -11.76
CA GLU A 7 0.54 -11.95 -11.44
C GLU A 7 1.08 -10.99 -10.38
N ILE A 8 0.69 -9.71 -10.46
CA ILE A 8 1.09 -8.68 -9.49
C ILE A 8 0.45 -8.96 -8.13
N THR A 9 -0.85 -9.21 -8.09
CA THR A 9 -1.60 -9.59 -6.89
C THR A 9 -0.99 -10.82 -6.23
N ALA A 10 -0.71 -11.88 -7.00
CA ALA A 10 -0.11 -13.10 -6.45
C ALA A 10 1.27 -12.85 -5.83
N ARG A 11 2.07 -11.96 -6.43
CA ARG A 11 3.36 -11.54 -5.85
C ARG A 11 3.19 -10.77 -4.55
N ILE A 12 2.29 -9.78 -4.51
CA ILE A 12 2.03 -8.99 -3.30
C ILE A 12 1.54 -9.89 -2.16
N ILE A 13 0.56 -10.78 -2.42
CA ILE A 13 0.05 -11.73 -1.41
C ILE A 13 1.16 -12.63 -0.91
N ARG A 14 2.04 -13.13 -1.79
CA ARG A 14 3.18 -13.95 -1.38
C ARG A 14 4.12 -13.19 -0.46
N LEU A 15 4.40 -11.92 -0.74
CA LEU A 15 5.23 -11.07 0.12
C LEU A 15 4.56 -10.84 1.48
N LEU A 16 3.28 -10.47 1.49
CA LEU A 16 2.51 -10.22 2.70
C LEU A 16 2.44 -11.44 3.62
N ARG A 17 2.37 -12.66 3.06
CA ARG A 17 2.39 -13.92 3.82
C ARG A 17 3.69 -14.21 4.56
N HIS A 18 4.78 -13.48 4.27
CA HIS A 18 5.98 -13.52 5.10
C HIS A 18 5.83 -12.74 6.41
N THR A 19 4.79 -11.90 6.52
CA THR A 19 4.54 -11.07 7.70
C THR A 19 3.47 -11.68 8.60
N PRO A 20 3.58 -11.54 9.93
CA PRO A 20 2.55 -12.00 10.87
C PRO A 20 1.32 -11.07 10.90
N ILE A 21 1.39 -9.89 10.27
CA ILE A 21 0.27 -8.95 10.26
C ILE A 21 -0.79 -9.31 9.22
N TYR A 22 -0.43 -10.10 8.20
CA TYR A 22 -1.34 -10.45 7.12
C TYR A 22 -2.12 -11.73 7.41
N ASP A 23 -3.38 -11.73 6.99
CA ASP A 23 -4.22 -12.91 6.83
C ASP A 23 -5.12 -12.69 5.60
N ASP A 24 -5.71 -13.77 5.07
CA ASP A 24 -6.44 -13.73 3.79
C ASP A 24 -7.69 -12.82 3.84
N SER A 25 -8.17 -12.38 5.02
CA SER A 25 -9.28 -11.40 5.09
C SER A 25 -8.92 -10.03 4.50
N TYR A 26 -7.62 -9.73 4.36
CA TYR A 26 -7.12 -8.49 3.79
C TYR A 26 -6.88 -8.55 2.27
N GLU A 27 -7.21 -9.65 1.59
CA GLU A 27 -7.00 -9.81 0.14
C GLU A 27 -7.56 -8.64 -0.67
N LYS A 28 -8.73 -8.11 -0.28
CA LYS A 28 -9.35 -6.97 -0.96
C LYS A 28 -8.45 -5.73 -1.01
N MET A 29 -7.62 -5.48 0.01
CA MET A 29 -6.70 -4.34 0.03
C MET A 29 -5.63 -4.43 -1.08
N VAL A 30 -5.33 -5.65 -1.55
CA VAL A 30 -4.38 -5.90 -2.63
C VAL A 30 -5.04 -5.84 -4.01
N THR A 31 -6.28 -6.33 -4.13
CA THR A 31 -6.99 -6.42 -5.42
C THR A 31 -7.70 -5.14 -5.81
N GLN A 32 -8.23 -4.41 -4.82
CA GLN A 32 -9.05 -3.21 -5.04
C GLN A 32 -8.34 -2.10 -5.84
N PRO A 33 -7.02 -1.84 -5.69
CA PRO A 33 -6.29 -0.89 -6.52
C PRO A 33 -6.43 -1.07 -8.04
N PHE A 34 -6.69 -2.29 -8.50
CA PHE A 34 -6.81 -2.60 -9.94
C PHE A 34 -8.24 -2.45 -10.48
N GLN A 35 -9.23 -2.29 -9.61
CA GLN A 35 -10.63 -2.13 -10.01
C GLN A 35 -10.84 -0.78 -10.72
N GLN A 36 -11.63 -0.78 -11.79
CA GLN A 36 -11.84 0.41 -12.62
C GLN A 36 -12.62 1.51 -11.90
N ASP A 37 -13.58 1.12 -11.07
CA ASP A 37 -14.48 1.96 -10.29
C ASP A 37 -13.93 2.32 -8.90
N TYR A 38 -12.77 1.78 -8.54
CA TYR A 38 -12.13 2.14 -7.29
C TYR A 38 -11.48 3.52 -7.35
N ILE A 39 -11.94 4.38 -6.45
CA ILE A 39 -11.44 5.74 -6.20
C ILE A 39 -11.24 5.88 -4.70
N GLY A 40 -10.18 5.28 -4.18
CA GLY A 40 -9.78 5.41 -2.77
C GLY A 40 -9.14 6.77 -2.50
N ASP A 41 -9.50 7.39 -1.37
CA ASP A 41 -8.90 8.65 -0.94
C ASP A 41 -7.44 8.41 -0.54
N LEU A 42 -6.51 9.07 -1.23
CA LEU A 42 -5.06 8.93 -1.09
C LEU A 42 -4.55 7.47 -1.16
N SER A 43 -5.31 6.59 -1.82
CA SER A 43 -5.00 5.17 -1.96
C SER A 43 -4.49 4.86 -3.39
N PRO A 44 -3.61 3.86 -3.56
CA PRO A 44 -3.15 3.44 -4.88
C PRO A 44 -4.30 3.02 -5.80
N CYS A 45 -4.30 3.55 -7.02
CA CYS A 45 -5.10 3.06 -8.14
C CYS A 45 -4.15 2.73 -9.29
N VAL A 46 -4.26 1.54 -9.86
CA VAL A 46 -3.34 1.07 -10.91
C VAL A 46 -4.13 0.76 -12.18
N ARG A 47 -3.63 1.23 -13.33
CA ARG A 47 -4.14 0.86 -14.64
C ARG A 47 -3.03 0.21 -15.44
N ILE A 48 -3.22 -1.05 -15.83
CA ILE A 48 -2.26 -1.77 -16.67
C ILE A 48 -2.54 -1.38 -18.13
N ARG A 49 -1.56 -0.73 -18.77
CA ARG A 49 -1.61 -0.36 -20.19
C ARG A 49 -0.68 -1.27 -20.99
N ASP A 50 -0.77 -1.20 -22.32
CA ASP A 50 0.01 -2.08 -23.21
C ASP A 50 1.53 -2.00 -23.00
N HIS A 51 2.03 -0.84 -22.55
CA HIS A 51 3.48 -0.55 -22.48
C HIS A 51 3.94 0.07 -21.14
N ALA A 52 3.04 0.28 -20.19
CA ALA A 52 3.35 0.88 -18.89
C ALA A 52 2.24 0.59 -17.86
N TYR A 53 2.56 0.72 -16.59
CA TYR A 53 1.60 0.80 -15.50
C TYR A 53 1.33 2.27 -15.21
N GLU A 54 0.07 2.65 -15.16
CA GLU A 54 -0.34 3.96 -14.69
C GLU A 54 -0.61 3.89 -13.19
N LEU A 55 0.11 4.71 -12.44
CA LEU A 55 -0.05 4.95 -11.00
C LEU A 55 -0.92 6.18 -10.81
N VAL A 56 -2.11 6.00 -10.25
CA VAL A 56 -3.12 7.05 -10.09
C VAL A 56 -3.52 7.16 -8.62
N MET A 57 -3.69 8.38 -8.13
CA MET A 57 -4.16 8.64 -6.76
C MET A 57 -5.16 9.79 -6.79
N TYR A 58 -6.21 9.68 -5.99
CA TYR A 58 -7.27 10.67 -5.87
C TYR A 58 -7.32 11.25 -4.46
N GLU A 59 -7.76 12.49 -4.33
CA GLU A 59 -8.15 13.11 -3.07
C GLU A 59 -9.56 13.68 -3.23
N ARG A 60 -10.52 13.20 -2.44
CA ARG A 60 -11.94 13.60 -2.49
C ARG A 60 -12.54 13.54 -3.91
N GLY A 61 -12.15 12.50 -4.67
CA GLY A 61 -12.58 12.27 -6.06
C GLY A 61 -11.82 13.10 -7.11
N VAL A 62 -10.91 13.99 -6.70
CA VAL A 62 -10.06 14.77 -7.62
C VAL A 62 -8.76 14.00 -7.86
N GLN A 63 -8.35 13.83 -9.11
CA GLN A 63 -7.08 13.16 -9.42
C GLN A 63 -5.89 14.05 -9.01
N MET A 64 -5.07 13.54 -8.09
CA MET A 64 -3.90 14.25 -7.56
C MET A 64 -2.59 13.76 -8.16
N LEU A 65 -2.54 12.48 -8.57
CA LEU A 65 -1.38 11.86 -9.19
C LEU A 65 -1.83 11.07 -10.43
N SER A 66 -1.07 11.21 -11.52
CA SER A 66 -1.05 10.25 -12.62
C SER A 66 0.38 10.17 -13.16
N LYS A 67 0.96 8.98 -13.05
CA LYS A 67 2.33 8.70 -13.50
C LYS A 67 2.38 7.37 -14.20
N SER A 68 3.33 7.23 -15.13
CA SER A 68 3.60 5.96 -15.80
C SER A 68 4.94 5.39 -15.38
N THR A 69 4.98 4.10 -15.06
CA THR A 69 6.22 3.34 -14.83
C THR A 69 6.21 2.07 -15.69
N LYS A 70 7.40 1.64 -16.12
CA LYS A 70 7.59 0.30 -16.74
C LYS A 70 8.05 -0.73 -15.72
N ASN A 71 8.44 -0.29 -14.52
CA ASN A 71 8.92 -1.16 -13.47
C ASN A 71 7.74 -1.73 -12.69
N VAL A 72 7.58 -3.05 -12.71
CA VAL A 72 6.52 -3.72 -11.94
C VAL A 72 6.77 -3.62 -10.44
N ASP A 73 8.02 -3.52 -10.01
CA ASP A 73 8.33 -3.42 -8.58
C ASP A 73 7.84 -2.11 -7.99
N ASP A 74 7.79 -1.02 -8.76
CA ASP A 74 7.15 0.24 -8.32
C ASP A 74 5.66 0.01 -7.99
N VAL A 75 4.95 -0.76 -8.84
CA VAL A 75 3.54 -1.10 -8.64
C VAL A 75 3.36 -1.97 -7.41
N ILE A 76 4.17 -3.03 -7.29
CA ILE A 76 4.14 -3.97 -6.17
C ILE A 76 4.40 -3.20 -4.88
N TYR A 77 5.48 -2.43 -4.82
CA TYR A 77 5.88 -1.67 -3.64
C TYR A 77 4.80 -0.66 -3.24
N TRP A 78 4.21 0.06 -4.19
CA TRP A 78 3.24 1.10 -3.86
C TRP A 78 1.96 0.53 -3.23
N ILE A 79 1.43 -0.57 -3.78
CA ILE A 79 0.29 -1.29 -3.19
C ILE A 79 0.69 -1.95 -1.86
N LEU A 80 1.90 -2.51 -1.79
CA LEU A 80 2.39 -3.22 -0.60
C LEU A 80 2.54 -2.27 0.60
N GLU A 81 3.14 -1.09 0.39
CA GLU A 81 3.29 -0.08 1.44
C GLU A 81 1.94 0.39 1.97
N ASP A 82 0.99 0.65 1.08
CA ASP A 82 -0.37 1.05 1.44
C ASP A 82 -1.13 -0.03 2.21
N THR A 83 -1.03 -1.27 1.73
CA THR A 83 -1.66 -2.43 2.35
C THR A 83 -1.09 -2.67 3.75
N VAL A 84 0.23 -2.69 3.91
CA VAL A 84 0.89 -2.89 5.21
C VAL A 84 0.48 -1.78 6.19
N SER A 85 0.50 -0.52 5.76
CA SER A 85 0.11 0.62 6.57
C SER A 85 -1.35 0.55 7.01
N THR A 86 -2.25 0.16 6.09
CA THR A 86 -3.68 0.05 6.36
C THR A 86 -3.97 -1.11 7.31
N ILE A 87 -3.37 -2.29 7.11
CA ILE A 87 -3.50 -3.43 8.01
C ILE A 87 -3.02 -3.07 9.41
N ALA A 88 -1.85 -2.42 9.52
CA ALA A 88 -1.31 -2.00 10.82
C ALA A 88 -2.27 -1.04 11.53
N HIS A 89 -2.81 -0.05 10.81
CA HIS A 89 -3.80 0.86 11.36
C HIS A 89 -5.09 0.13 11.81
N VAL A 90 -5.64 -0.77 11.00
CA VAL A 90 -6.84 -1.57 11.35
C VAL A 90 -6.60 -2.42 12.60
N LYS A 91 -5.42 -3.03 12.75
CA LYS A 91 -5.08 -3.80 13.95
C LYS A 91 -5.00 -2.92 15.19
N LEU A 92 -4.46 -1.70 15.09
CA LEU A 92 -4.48 -0.76 16.21
C LEU A 92 -5.90 -0.31 16.55
N LEU A 93 -6.76 -0.08 15.56
CA LEU A 93 -8.19 0.18 15.80
C LEU A 93 -8.83 -0.92 16.63
N HIS A 94 -8.63 -2.18 16.24
CA HIS A 94 -9.13 -3.32 17.00
C HIS A 94 -8.53 -3.41 18.41
N LYS A 95 -7.20 -3.26 18.54
CA LYS A 95 -6.50 -3.31 19.83
C LYS A 95 -7.03 -2.27 20.82
N TYR A 96 -7.25 -1.04 20.33
CA TYR A 96 -7.72 0.08 21.14
C TYR A 96 -9.24 0.26 21.15
N LYS A 97 -10.00 -0.70 20.59
CA LYS A 97 -11.46 -0.70 20.52
C LYS A 97 -12.04 0.59 19.92
N ALA A 98 -11.36 1.09 18.89
CA ALA A 98 -11.78 2.23 18.08
C ALA A 98 -12.39 1.73 16.76
N ASP A 99 -13.45 2.39 16.28
CA ASP A 99 -14.11 2.11 15.00
C ASP A 99 -13.96 3.26 13.99
N ASN A 100 -13.33 4.37 14.41
CA ASN A 100 -13.23 5.65 13.67
C ASN A 100 -14.57 6.23 13.19
N VAL A 101 -15.69 5.73 13.70
CA VAL A 101 -17.05 6.24 13.45
C VAL A 101 -17.59 6.89 14.72
N ASN A 102 -17.69 6.10 15.79
CA ASN A 102 -18.15 6.54 17.11
C ASN A 102 -16.98 6.76 18.08
N THR A 103 -15.88 6.04 17.87
CA THR A 103 -14.69 6.04 18.71
C THR A 103 -13.45 6.19 17.85
N ARG A 104 -12.77 7.33 18.00
CA ARG A 104 -11.58 7.64 17.21
C ARG A 104 -10.32 7.16 17.92
N LEU A 105 -9.40 6.58 17.15
CA LEU A 105 -8.05 6.32 17.64
C LEU A 105 -7.34 7.65 17.90
N ARG A 106 -6.82 7.85 19.12
CA ARG A 106 -5.96 8.99 19.43
C ARG A 106 -4.53 8.65 19.05
N TYR A 107 -3.93 9.39 18.12
CA TYR A 107 -2.54 9.18 17.72
C TYR A 107 -1.56 9.79 18.73
N THR A 108 -1.45 9.18 19.91
CA THR A 108 -0.39 9.51 20.87
C THR A 108 0.97 9.06 20.35
N LYS A 109 2.06 9.52 20.98
CA LYS A 109 3.42 9.12 20.59
C LYS A 109 3.59 7.61 20.62
N GLU A 110 3.00 6.94 21.60
CA GLU A 110 3.05 5.49 21.79
C GLU A 110 2.33 4.76 20.66
N ILE A 111 1.15 5.23 20.26
CA ILE A 111 0.37 4.64 19.15
C ILE A 111 1.09 4.85 17.81
N VAL A 112 1.68 6.03 17.59
CA VAL A 112 2.48 6.30 16.40
C VAL A 112 3.73 5.42 16.35
N GLN A 113 4.40 5.23 17.49
CA GLN A 113 5.56 4.35 17.59
C GLN A 113 5.18 2.88 17.34
N GLU A 114 4.03 2.43 17.85
CA GLU A 114 3.54 1.08 17.61
C GLU A 114 3.20 0.86 16.14
N LEU A 115 2.46 1.79 15.51
CA LEU A 115 2.18 1.76 14.07
C LEU A 115 3.46 1.66 13.26
N THR A 116 4.42 2.54 13.55
CA THR A 116 5.72 2.59 12.86
C THR A 116 6.48 1.27 13.04
N SER A 117 6.47 0.70 14.24
CA SER A 117 7.15 -0.57 14.53
C SER A 117 6.52 -1.74 13.78
N MET A 118 5.19 -1.80 13.70
CA MET A 118 4.48 -2.83 12.93
C MET A 118 4.80 -2.76 11.44
N VAL A 119 4.77 -1.56 10.86
CA VAL A 119 5.10 -1.35 9.44
C VAL A 119 6.57 -1.70 9.17
N ASN A 120 7.50 -1.22 10.01
CA ASN A 120 8.91 -1.52 9.86
C ASN A 120 9.21 -3.02 9.99
N GLN A 121 8.58 -3.70 10.94
CA GLN A 121 8.74 -5.14 11.11
C GLN A 121 8.20 -5.91 9.90
N ALA A 122 7.04 -5.51 9.36
CA ALA A 122 6.49 -6.14 8.16
C ALA A 122 7.43 -6.01 6.96
N PHE A 123 8.01 -4.84 6.74
CA PHE A 123 8.99 -4.65 5.67
C PHE A 123 10.31 -5.38 5.91
N HIS A 124 10.73 -5.52 7.17
CA HIS A 124 11.87 -6.34 7.53
C HIS A 124 11.63 -7.83 7.21
N ASP A 125 10.46 -8.36 7.57
CA ASP A 125 10.08 -9.75 7.30
C ASP A 125 9.94 -10.04 5.79
N ILE A 126 9.49 -9.05 5.01
CA ILE A 126 9.44 -9.10 3.54
C ILE A 126 10.85 -9.09 2.93
N GLY A 127 11.72 -8.22 3.43
CA GLY A 127 13.12 -8.11 3.02
C GLY A 127 13.35 -7.61 1.59
N GLY A 128 14.60 -7.72 1.16
CA GLY A 128 15.04 -7.38 -0.20
C GLY A 128 14.80 -5.92 -0.58
N ILE A 129 14.54 -5.67 -1.86
CA ILE A 129 14.38 -4.32 -2.40
C ILE A 129 13.24 -3.54 -1.74
N TYR A 130 12.19 -4.23 -1.28
CA TYR A 130 11.04 -3.57 -0.66
C TYR A 130 11.37 -3.04 0.75
N GLU A 131 12.21 -3.74 1.52
CA GLU A 131 12.72 -3.23 2.80
C GLU A 131 13.62 -2.00 2.57
N GLU A 132 14.52 -2.07 1.59
CA GLU A 132 15.42 -0.97 1.23
C GLU A 132 14.63 0.27 0.79
N TRP A 133 13.64 0.08 -0.06
CA TRP A 133 12.76 1.15 -0.55
C TRP A 133 11.89 1.76 0.54
N HIS A 134 11.40 0.95 1.48
CA HIS A 134 10.69 1.45 2.67
C HIS A 134 11.58 2.39 3.49
N LYS A 135 12.80 1.95 3.80
CA LYS A 135 13.78 2.76 4.54
C LYS A 135 14.17 4.05 3.79
N ALA A 136 14.27 3.98 2.47
CA ALA A 136 14.60 5.12 1.61
C ALA A 136 13.42 6.09 1.43
N GLY A 137 12.19 5.68 1.75
CA GLY A 137 10.99 6.49 1.55
C GLY A 137 10.54 6.56 0.08
N ARG A 138 10.70 5.45 -0.66
CA ARG A 138 10.36 5.32 -2.09
C ARG A 138 8.92 5.73 -2.41
N ARG A 139 7.96 5.53 -1.49
CA ARG A 139 6.55 5.94 -1.68
C ARG A 139 6.46 7.44 -1.98
N ARG A 140 7.20 8.28 -1.24
CA ARG A 140 7.24 9.73 -1.47
C ARG A 140 7.82 10.09 -2.82
N GLU A 141 8.78 9.31 -3.34
CA GLU A 141 9.33 9.53 -4.68
C GLU A 141 8.30 9.21 -5.75
N LEU A 142 7.62 8.07 -5.62
CA LEU A 142 6.54 7.64 -6.51
C LEU A 142 5.42 8.68 -6.55
N GLU A 143 5.07 9.27 -5.41
CA GLU A 143 3.99 10.26 -5.27
C GLU A 143 4.43 11.72 -5.50
N SER A 144 5.72 12.00 -5.64
CA SER A 144 6.21 13.35 -5.92
C SER A 144 5.82 13.84 -7.32
N ASN A 145 5.81 15.14 -7.61
CA ASN A 145 5.59 15.61 -9.00
C ASN A 145 6.81 15.43 -9.93
N ARG A 146 7.86 14.71 -9.49
CA ARG A 146 9.07 14.48 -10.30
C ARG A 146 8.88 13.31 -11.28
N PRO A 147 9.52 13.34 -12.47
CA PRO A 147 9.61 12.18 -13.34
C PRO A 147 10.21 10.97 -12.61
N LEU A 148 9.77 9.76 -12.99
CA LEU A 148 10.29 8.48 -12.48
C LEU A 148 11.57 8.05 -13.20
#